data_AF-A0A8J9SFF7-F1
#
_entry.id   AF-A0A8J9SFF7-F1
#
_cell.length_a   1.000
_cell.length_b   1.000
_cell.length_c   1.000
_cell.angle_alpha   90.00
_cell.angle_beta   90.00
_cell.angle_gamma   90.00
#
_symmetry.space_group_name_H-M   'P 1'
#
loop_
_entity.id
_entity.type
_entity.pdbx_description
1 polymer ?
#
loop_
_entity_poly.entity_id
_entity_poly.type
_entity_poly.pdbx_seq_one_letter_code
_entity_poly.pdbx_strand_id
1 'polypeptide(L)'
;MGDRKVTNKYIPADFDPKLIPRGKKLSAKDGTVPVRMMLPFSIQCSTCNTFMYRGRKFNSKKEPVGGSEGRYLGIQRWRFYIKCTHCSRPVTFLTDPKNADYEMESGASRNYEVYKDKEQTE
;
A
#
# COMPACT_ATOMS: atom_id res chain seq x y z
N MET A 1 -29.09 -4.25 -17.37
CA MET A 1 -27.87 -3.85 -16.64
C MET A 1 -27.81 -2.33 -16.66
N GLY A 2 -27.51 -1.68 -15.54
CA GLY A 2 -27.31 -0.23 -15.53
C GLY A 2 -25.97 0.15 -16.20
N ASP A 3 -25.93 1.31 -16.84
CA ASP A 3 -24.71 1.82 -17.47
C ASP A 3 -23.56 2.02 -16.47
N ARG A 4 -22.31 1.93 -16.94
CA ARG A 4 -21.14 2.27 -16.11
C ARG A 4 -21.13 3.76 -15.71
N LYS A 5 -21.67 4.62 -16.57
CA LYS A 5 -21.73 6.08 -16.38
C LYS A 5 -23.19 6.55 -16.45
N VAL A 6 -23.96 6.21 -15.42
CA VAL A 6 -25.34 6.68 -15.30
C VAL A 6 -25.35 8.19 -15.02
N THR A 7 -25.99 8.96 -15.91
CA THR A 7 -26.16 10.42 -15.76
C THR A 7 -27.10 10.75 -14.59
N ASN A 8 -28.23 10.03 -14.49
CA ASN A 8 -29.27 10.30 -13.50
C ASN A 8 -29.59 9.05 -12.68
N LYS A 9 -29.55 9.17 -11.36
CA LYS A 9 -30.07 8.16 -10.44
C LYS A 9 -31.42 8.65 -9.91
N TYR A 10 -32.38 7.75 -9.76
CA TYR A 10 -33.65 8.07 -9.12
C TYR A 10 -33.40 8.48 -7.67
N ILE A 11 -33.88 9.66 -7.29
CA ILE A 11 -33.87 10.19 -5.93
C ILE A 11 -35.35 10.25 -5.50
N PRO A 12 -35.74 9.61 -4.38
CA PRO A 12 -37.14 9.65 -3.93
C PRO A 12 -37.55 11.07 -3.54
N ALA A 13 -38.84 11.40 -3.69
CA ALA A 13 -39.35 12.75 -3.47
C ALA A 13 -39.11 13.29 -2.03
N ASP A 14 -39.10 12.39 -1.04
CA ASP A 14 -38.90 12.74 0.38
C ASP A 14 -37.42 12.79 0.80
N PHE A 15 -36.48 12.68 -0.15
CA PHE A 15 -35.04 12.61 0.16
C PHE A 15 -34.44 13.98 0.49
N ASP A 16 -34.14 14.23 1.78
CA ASP A 16 -33.35 15.38 2.21
C ASP A 16 -31.85 15.00 2.38
N PRO A 17 -30.94 15.57 1.56
CA PRO A 17 -29.51 15.27 1.65
C PRO A 17 -28.85 15.72 2.97
N LYS A 18 -29.48 16.59 3.77
CA LYS A 18 -28.94 17.07 5.04
C LYS A 18 -29.11 16.09 6.19
N LEU A 19 -30.13 15.23 6.12
CA LEU A 19 -30.45 14.26 7.18
C LEU A 19 -29.51 13.05 7.17
N ILE A 20 -28.72 12.88 6.11
CA ILE A 20 -27.85 11.72 5.93
C ILE A 20 -26.51 11.99 6.60
N PRO A 21 -26.12 11.20 7.61
CA PRO A 21 -24.80 11.32 8.18
C PRO A 21 -23.76 10.99 7.12
N ARG A 22 -22.79 11.89 6.91
CA ARG A 22 -21.61 11.56 6.12
C ARG A 22 -20.85 10.48 6.87
N GLY A 23 -21.03 9.22 6.45
CA GLY A 23 -20.34 8.09 7.04
C GLY A 23 -18.84 8.38 7.07
N LYS A 24 -18.22 8.28 8.26
CA LYS A 24 -16.77 8.15 8.35
C LYS A 24 -16.42 6.93 7.49
N LYS A 25 -15.56 7.13 6.48
CA LYS A 25 -15.26 6.13 5.43
C LYS A 25 -15.15 4.72 6.03
N LEU A 26 -15.84 3.77 5.39
CA LEU A 26 -16.09 2.36 5.76
C LEU A 26 -14.84 1.45 5.93
N SER A 27 -13.66 1.95 6.33
CA SER A 27 -12.48 1.11 6.64
C SER A 27 -11.93 1.29 8.06
N ALA A 28 -12.59 2.09 8.90
CA ALA A 28 -12.09 2.54 10.20
C ALA A 28 -12.40 1.59 11.37
N LYS A 29 -11.97 0.32 11.30
CA LYS A 29 -11.51 -0.36 12.52
C LYS A 29 -9.99 -0.21 12.68
N ASP A 30 -9.24 -0.34 11.58
CA ASP A 30 -7.77 -0.38 11.63
C ASP A 30 -7.08 0.72 10.80
N GLY A 31 -7.83 1.64 10.17
CA GLY A 31 -7.24 2.71 9.35
C GLY A 31 -6.57 2.24 8.04
N THR A 32 -6.76 0.97 7.67
CA THR A 32 -6.17 0.39 6.46
C THR A 32 -7.06 0.52 5.23
N VAL A 33 -6.44 0.65 4.05
CA VAL A 33 -7.11 0.74 2.74
C VAL A 33 -6.63 -0.40 1.85
N PRO A 34 -7.51 -1.26 1.30
CA PRO A 34 -7.10 -2.28 0.35
C PRO A 34 -6.67 -1.62 -0.98
N VAL A 35 -5.48 -1.94 -1.47
CA VAL A 35 -4.95 -1.43 -2.74
C VAL A 35 -4.32 -2.59 -3.51
N ARG A 36 -4.42 -2.57 -4.84
CA ARG A 36 -3.70 -3.53 -5.70
C ARG A 36 -2.43 -2.89 -6.21
N MET A 37 -1.27 -3.37 -5.76
CA MET A 37 0.05 -2.80 -6.03
C MET A 37 0.97 -3.83 -6.69
N MET A 38 2.03 -3.37 -7.36
CA MET A 38 3.13 -4.22 -7.80
C MET A 38 4.29 -4.13 -6.82
N LEU A 39 5.08 -5.20 -6.67
CA LEU A 39 6.33 -5.16 -5.91
C LEU A 39 7.34 -4.20 -6.58
N PRO A 40 7.89 -3.22 -5.84
CA PRO A 40 8.82 -2.24 -6.40
C PRO A 40 10.22 -2.82 -6.66
N PHE A 41 10.65 -3.80 -5.87
CA PHE A 41 11.92 -4.49 -5.98
C PHE A 41 11.77 -5.99 -5.69
N SER A 42 12.77 -6.78 -6.06
CA SER A 42 12.82 -8.21 -5.73
C SER A 42 13.15 -8.44 -4.26
N ILE A 43 12.39 -9.32 -3.62
CA ILE A 43 12.54 -9.68 -2.21
C ILE A 43 12.67 -11.18 -2.02
N GLN A 44 13.36 -11.57 -0.96
CA GLN A 44 13.44 -12.94 -0.47
C GLN A 44 12.71 -13.04 0.87
N CYS A 45 11.70 -13.91 0.94
CA CYS A 45 10.97 -14.09 2.20
C CYS A 45 11.88 -14.73 3.26
N SER A 46 11.96 -14.14 4.45
CA SER A 46 12.84 -14.61 5.53
C SER A 46 12.47 -15.98 6.11
N THR A 47 11.29 -16.50 5.77
CA THR A 47 10.75 -17.69 6.40
C THR A 47 10.60 -18.90 5.50
N CYS A 48 10.34 -18.70 4.21
CA CYS A 48 10.24 -19.78 3.23
C CYS A 48 11.29 -19.67 2.12
N ASN A 49 12.17 -18.67 2.20
CA ASN A 49 13.21 -18.38 1.22
C ASN A 49 12.72 -18.26 -0.23
N THR A 50 11.41 -18.11 -0.43
CA THR A 50 10.82 -17.92 -1.75
C THR A 50 11.12 -16.52 -2.23
N PHE A 51 11.59 -16.42 -3.47
CA PHE A 51 11.84 -15.15 -4.13
C PHE A 51 10.55 -14.60 -4.74
N MET A 52 10.28 -13.33 -4.49
CA MET A 52 9.23 -12.57 -5.15
C MET A 52 9.89 -11.49 -5.98
N TYR A 53 9.77 -11.62 -7.30
CA TYR A 53 10.38 -10.70 -8.25
C TYR A 53 9.60 -9.39 -8.37
N ARG A 54 10.33 -8.34 -8.80
CA ARG A 54 9.79 -7.03 -9.14
C ARG A 54 8.61 -7.15 -10.13
N GLY A 55 7.59 -6.33 -9.95
CA GLY A 55 6.42 -6.30 -10.85
C GLY A 55 5.32 -7.31 -10.53
N ARG A 56 5.53 -8.23 -9.57
CA ARG A 56 4.46 -9.14 -9.14
C ARG A 56 3.32 -8.38 -8.46
N LYS A 57 2.09 -8.63 -8.91
CA LYS A 57 0.87 -7.93 -8.43
C LYS A 57 0.34 -8.57 -7.14
N PHE A 58 0.05 -7.74 -6.14
CA PHE A 58 -0.54 -8.15 -4.86
C PHE A 58 -1.76 -7.32 -4.51
N ASN A 59 -2.71 -7.96 -3.82
CA ASN A 59 -3.71 -7.25 -3.03
C ASN A 59 -3.05 -6.90 -1.70
N SER A 60 -2.69 -5.64 -1.52
CA SER A 60 -2.04 -5.13 -0.33
C SER A 60 -3.01 -4.34 0.54
N LYS A 61 -2.66 -4.18 1.82
CA LYS A 61 -3.30 -3.20 2.70
C LYS A 61 -2.34 -2.02 2.86
N LYS A 62 -2.86 -0.81 2.70
CA LYS A 62 -2.14 0.46 2.85
C LYS A 62 -2.53 1.09 4.19
N GLU A 63 -1.55 1.48 4.98
CA GLU A 63 -1.74 2.15 6.27
C GLU A 63 -0.87 3.42 6.33
N PRO A 64 -1.39 4.56 6.83
CA PRO A 64 -0.54 5.71 7.12
C PRO A 64 0.32 5.41 8.36
N VAL A 65 1.63 5.59 8.25
CA VAL A 65 2.52 5.46 9.42
C VAL A 65 2.18 6.58 10.42
N GLY A 66 1.89 6.21 11.67
CA GLY A 66 1.64 7.15 12.76
C GLY A 66 2.92 7.71 13.38
N GLY A 67 2.79 8.77 14.19
CA GLY A 67 3.89 9.35 14.97
C GLY A 67 4.79 10.34 14.22
N SER A 68 5.93 10.70 14.84
CA SER A 68 6.94 11.62 14.30
C SER A 68 7.67 11.06 13.09
N GLU A 69 7.82 9.74 13.00
CA GLU A 69 8.47 9.04 11.88
C GLU A 69 7.56 8.87 10.66
N GLY A 70 6.27 9.15 10.81
CA GLY A 70 5.26 8.95 9.78
C GLY A 70 5.23 10.03 8.69
N ARG A 71 5.93 11.15 8.88
CA ARG A 71 5.98 12.24 7.90
C ARG A 71 7.41 12.67 7.63
N TYR A 72 7.77 12.74 6.35
CA TYR A 72 9.03 13.30 5.89
C TYR A 72 8.76 14.68 5.28
N LEU A 73 9.23 15.76 5.91
CA LEU A 73 9.05 17.14 5.44
C LEU A 73 7.59 17.49 5.03
N GLY A 74 6.61 16.94 5.75
CA GLY A 74 5.17 17.11 5.47
C GLY A 74 4.55 16.06 4.53
N ILE A 75 5.37 15.20 3.90
CA ILE A 75 4.93 14.10 3.05
C ILE A 75 4.62 12.87 3.92
N GLN A 76 3.41 12.34 3.81
CA GLN A 76 2.98 11.16 4.56
C GLN A 76 3.67 9.90 4.05
N ARG A 77 4.34 9.17 4.95
CA ARG A 77 4.86 7.83 4.70
C ARG A 77 3.75 6.79 4.86
N TRP A 78 3.78 5.79 3.99
CA TRP A 78 2.81 4.71 3.93
C TRP A 78 3.48 3.37 4.17
N ARG A 79 2.83 2.54 4.99
CA ARG A 79 3.16 1.14 5.19
C ARG A 79 2.25 0.28 4.32
N PHE A 80 2.86 -0.67 3.63
CA PHE A 80 2.14 -1.66 2.83
C PHE A 80 2.31 -3.04 3.41
N TYR A 81 1.21 -3.77 3.53
CA TYR A 81 1.17 -5.17 3.91
C TYR A 81 0.93 -6.02 2.69
N ILE A 82 1.85 -6.93 2.39
CA ILE A 82 1.69 -7.98 1.38
C ILE A 82 1.76 -9.35 2.06
N LYS A 83 1.20 -10.38 1.43
CA LYS A 83 1.36 -11.76 1.88
C LYS A 83 2.33 -12.48 0.96
N CYS A 84 3.24 -13.25 1.55
CA CYS A 84 4.08 -14.16 0.77
C CYS A 84 3.20 -15.19 0.05
N THR A 85 3.59 -15.56 -1.17
CA THR A 85 2.81 -16.45 -2.04
C THR A 85 2.88 -17.92 -1.61
N HIS A 86 3.90 -18.29 -0.83
CA HIS A 86 4.10 -19.65 -0.36
C HIS A 86 3.66 -19.82 1.09
N CYS A 87 4.26 -19.06 2.02
CA CYS A 87 3.99 -19.20 3.46
C CYS A 87 2.85 -18.33 4.00
N SER A 88 2.23 -17.47 3.17
CA SER A 88 1.17 -16.53 3.57
C SER A 88 1.52 -15.56 4.71
N ARG A 89 2.79 -15.53 5.14
CA ARG A 89 3.27 -14.59 6.17
C ARG A 89 3.24 -13.16 5.64
N PRO A 90 2.88 -12.19 6.50
CA PRO A 90 2.88 -10.79 6.11
C PRO A 90 4.31 -10.29 5.93
N VAL A 91 4.52 -9.52 4.88
CA VAL A 91 5.73 -8.75 4.62
C VAL A 91 5.32 -7.28 4.57
N THR A 92 6.13 -6.43 5.18
CA THR A 92 5.87 -5.00 5.31
C THR A 92 7.01 -4.18 4.74
N PHE A 93 6.64 -3.12 4.04
CA PHE A 93 7.57 -2.13 3.52
C PHE A 93 6.97 -0.73 3.60
N LEU A 94 7.86 0.25 3.75
CA LEU A 94 7.57 1.66 3.94
C LEU A 94 7.93 2.44 2.69
N THR A 95 7.22 3.51 2.40
CA THR A 95 7.67 4.51 1.42
C THR A 95 8.80 5.36 2.02
N ASP A 96 9.86 5.59 1.27
CA ASP A 96 10.91 6.57 1.58
C ASP A 96 10.89 7.72 0.56
N PRO A 97 10.29 8.88 0.92
CA PRO A 97 10.25 10.04 0.06
C PRO A 97 11.62 10.68 -0.21
N LYS A 98 12.65 10.43 0.62
CA LYS A 98 13.98 11.03 0.46
C LYS A 98 14.70 10.46 -0.76
N ASN A 99 14.67 9.14 -0.91
CA ASN A 99 15.38 8.43 -1.98
C ASN A 99 14.45 7.98 -3.12
N ALA A 100 13.19 8.42 -3.12
CA ALA A 100 12.15 7.99 -4.07
C ALA A 100 12.01 6.46 -4.19
N ASP A 101 12.28 5.73 -3.10
CA ASP A 101 12.28 4.27 -3.04
C ASP A 101 11.38 3.77 -1.90
N TYR A 102 11.41 2.46 -1.65
CA TYR A 102 10.75 1.83 -0.52
C TYR A 102 11.80 1.15 0.38
N GLU A 103 11.53 1.19 1.68
CA GLU A 103 12.35 0.57 2.71
C GLU A 103 11.68 -0.72 3.19
N MET A 104 12.47 -1.77 3.39
CA MET A 104 11.97 -3.02 3.97
C MET A 104 11.89 -2.88 5.48
N GLU A 105 10.72 -3.18 6.05
CA GLU A 105 10.49 -3.13 7.50
C GLU A 105 10.58 -4.53 8.10
N SER A 106 9.74 -5.48 7.66
CA SER A 106 9.76 -6.85 8.19
C SER A 106 9.27 -7.92 7.21
N GLY A 107 9.70 -9.17 7.45
CA GLY A 107 9.18 -10.37 6.78
C GLY A 107 9.88 -10.79 5.48
N ALA A 108 10.79 -9.95 4.97
CA ALA A 108 11.65 -10.29 3.84
C ALA A 108 12.90 -9.40 3.81
N SER A 109 13.93 -9.87 3.11
CA SER A 109 15.11 -9.09 2.75
C SER A 109 14.99 -8.63 1.29
N ARG A 110 15.57 -7.47 0.99
CA ARG A 110 15.71 -6.99 -0.38
C ARG A 110 16.91 -7.69 -1.03
N ASN A 111 16.77 -8.10 -2.30
CA ASN A 111 17.92 -8.59 -3.05
C ASN A 111 18.85 -7.42 -3.42
N TYR A 112 20.15 -7.68 -3.37
CA TYR A 112 21.17 -6.69 -3.72
C TYR A 112 21.16 -6.39 -5.24
N GLU A 113 21.26 -5.11 -5.57
CA GLU A 113 21.19 -4.58 -6.93
C GLU A 113 22.50 -3.84 -7.24
N VAL A 114 23.37 -4.43 -8.07
CA VAL A 114 24.73 -3.92 -8.36
C VAL A 114 24.75 -2.49 -8.89
N TYR A 115 23.70 -2.05 -9.60
CA TYR A 115 23.65 -0.70 -10.15
C TYR A 115 23.53 0.38 -9.08
N LYS A 116 22.96 0.07 -7.91
CA LYS A 116 22.82 1.04 -6.82
C LYS A 116 24.15 1.42 -6.19
N ASP A 117 25.09 0.49 -6.14
CA ASP A 117 26.42 0.76 -5.59
C ASP A 117 27.25 1.62 -6.54
N LYS A 118 27.02 1.50 -7.87
CA LYS A 118 27.65 2.39 -8.85
C LYS A 118 27.18 3.83 -8.65
N GLU A 119 25.86 4.04 -8.50
CA GLU A 119 25.27 5.35 -8.24
C GLU A 119 25.71 5.99 -6.90
N GLN A 120 26.22 5.20 -5.95
CA GLN A 120 26.76 5.71 -4.68
C GLN A 120 28.27 6.01 -4.72
N THR A 121 28.98 5.38 -5.66
CA THR A 121 30.45 5.51 -5.77
C THR A 121 30.84 6.62 -6.75
N GLU A 122 29.97 6.93 -7.70
CA GLU A 122 30.09 8.06 -8.65
C GLU A 122 29.61 9.39 -8.02
#